data_AF-A0A7V0JM94-F1
#
_entry.id   AF-A0A7V0JM94-F1
#
_cell.length_a   1.000
_cell.length_b   1.000
_cell.length_c   1.000
_cell.angle_alpha   90.00
_cell.angle_beta   90.00
_cell.angle_gamma   90.00
#
_symmetry.space_group_name_H-M   'P 1'
#
loop_
_entity.id
_entity.type
_entity.pdbx_description
1 polymer ?
#
loop_
_entity_poly.entity_id
_entity_poly.type
_entity_poly.pdbx_seq_one_letter_code
_entity_poly.pdbx_strand_id
1 'polypeptide(L)'
;MRESLRIFKALSDETRLKIVESLLNGEKCVCEIIPFTKRTQPTISIQLSKLENLGIVESRREGKSVYYKIKNKKVIKILEIIKDDEK
;
A
#
# COMPACT_ATOMS: atom_id res chain seq x y z
N MET A 1 -20.18 1.49 2.56
CA MET A 1 -19.39 0.32 2.11
C MET A 1 -18.78 -0.35 3.33
N ARG A 2 -18.93 -1.66 3.50
CA ARG A 2 -18.36 -2.41 4.64
C ARG A 2 -16.83 -2.33 4.63
N GLU A 3 -16.20 -2.27 5.81
CA GLU A 3 -14.74 -2.13 5.95
C GLU A 3 -13.99 -3.31 5.30
N SER A 4 -14.47 -4.54 5.51
CA SER A 4 -13.91 -5.75 4.89
C SER A 4 -13.84 -5.67 3.37
N LEU A 5 -14.88 -5.11 2.72
CA LEU A 5 -14.89 -4.91 1.27
C LEU A 5 -13.81 -3.92 0.81
N ARG A 6 -13.51 -2.88 1.60
CA ARG A 6 -12.43 -1.94 1.26
C ARG A 6 -11.06 -2.61 1.32
N ILE A 7 -10.83 -3.41 2.38
CA ILE A 7 -9.60 -4.17 2.56
C ILE A 7 -9.42 -5.18 1.41
N PHE A 8 -10.43 -6.01 1.13
CA PHE A 8 -10.33 -6.99 0.06
C PHE A 8 -10.16 -6.35 -1.32
N LYS A 9 -10.88 -5.25 -1.63
CA LYS A 9 -10.66 -4.49 -2.87
C LYS A 9 -9.25 -3.91 -2.98
N ALA A 10 -8.67 -3.49 -1.86
CA ALA A 10 -7.31 -2.98 -1.85
C ALA A 10 -6.29 -4.08 -2.17
N LEU A 11 -6.44 -5.24 -1.53
CA LEU A 11 -5.51 -6.36 -1.62
C LEU A 11 -5.69 -7.26 -2.86
N SER A 12 -6.84 -7.19 -3.55
CA SER A 12 -7.15 -8.04 -4.73
C SER A 12 -6.44 -7.62 -6.03
N ASP A 13 -5.39 -6.80 -5.97
CA ASP A 13 -4.63 -6.32 -7.12
C ASP A 13 -3.15 -6.43 -6.80
N GLU A 14 -2.42 -7.10 -7.70
CA GLU A 14 -1.01 -7.41 -7.50
C GLU A 14 -0.14 -6.16 -7.28
N THR A 15 -0.43 -5.06 -7.98
CA THR A 15 0.35 -3.83 -7.83
C THR A 15 0.07 -3.18 -6.48
N ARG A 16 -1.21 -3.11 -6.06
CA ARG A 16 -1.57 -2.59 -4.75
C ARG A 16 -1.02 -3.45 -3.61
N LEU A 17 -1.04 -4.77 -3.77
CA LEU A 17 -0.46 -5.69 -2.80
C LEU A 17 1.03 -5.40 -2.61
N LYS A 18 1.81 -5.35 -3.70
CA LYS A 18 3.25 -5.01 -3.65
C LYS A 18 3.53 -3.65 -3.03
N ILE A 19 2.69 -2.64 -3.30
CA ILE A 19 2.80 -1.32 -2.66
C ILE A 19 2.62 -1.47 -1.15
N VAL A 20 1.53 -2.11 -0.70
CA VAL A 20 1.24 -2.28 0.74
C VAL A 20 2.34 -3.08 1.42
N GLU A 21 2.83 -4.15 0.80
CA GLU A 21 3.94 -4.94 1.33
C GLU A 21 5.23 -4.12 1.46
N SER A 22 5.53 -3.26 0.49
CA SER A 22 6.70 -2.38 0.56
C SER A 22 6.64 -1.42 1.75
N LEU A 23 5.44 -1.08 2.22
CA LEU A 23 5.15 -0.16 3.34
C LEU A 23 5.07 -0.85 4.71
N LEU A 24 5.18 -2.19 4.78
CA LEU A 24 5.18 -2.92 6.06
C LEU A 24 6.36 -2.51 6.96
N ASN A 25 7.49 -2.16 6.35
CA ASN A 25 8.72 -1.79 7.05
C ASN A 25 8.85 -0.29 7.34
N GLY A 26 7.78 0.50 7.14
CA GLY A 26 7.77 1.93 7.41
C GLY A 26 7.23 2.79 6.26
N GLU A 27 7.22 4.10 6.49
CA GLU A 27 6.79 5.07 5.49
C GLU A 27 7.80 5.19 4.34
N LYS A 28 7.32 5.32 3.10
CA LYS A 28 8.16 5.43 1.89
C LYS A 28 7.64 6.46 0.92
N CYS A 29 8.54 7.10 0.18
CA CYS A 29 8.19 7.94 -0.96
C CYS A 29 7.80 7.11 -2.19
N VAL A 30 7.12 7.75 -3.15
CA VAL A 30 6.82 7.12 -4.46
C VAL A 30 8.09 6.58 -5.14
N CYS A 31 9.20 7.32 -5.03
CA CYS A 31 10.51 6.92 -5.54
C CYS A 31 10.99 5.57 -4.99
N GLU A 32 10.78 5.33 -3.69
CA GLU A 32 11.17 4.10 -3.02
C GLU A 32 10.22 2.95 -3.30
N ILE A 33 8.96 3.22 -3.70
CA ILE A 33 7.95 2.19 -3.99
C ILE A 33 8.11 1.61 -5.40
N ILE A 34 8.54 2.43 -6.37
CA ILE A 34 8.68 2.02 -7.79
C ILE A 34 9.52 0.74 -7.97
N PRO A 35 10.71 0.58 -7.34
CA PRO A 35 11.54 -0.62 -7.49
C PRO A 35 10.82 -1.93 -7.12
N PHE A 36 9.90 -1.90 -6.15
CA PHE A 36 9.16 -3.08 -5.68
C PHE A 36 8.04 -3.53 -6.62
N THR A 37 7.56 -2.63 -7.47
CA THR A 37 6.34 -2.85 -8.25
C THR A 37 6.59 -3.13 -9.73
N LYS A 38 7.80 -2.82 -10.25
CA LYS A 38 8.14 -2.91 -11.68
C LYS A 38 7.14 -2.15 -12.58
N ARG A 39 6.51 -1.09 -12.06
CA ARG A 39 5.55 -0.24 -12.79
C ARG A 39 6.08 1.19 -12.92
N THR A 40 5.44 1.94 -13.81
CA THR A 40 5.75 3.36 -14.02
C THR A 40 5.23 4.23 -12.87
N GLN A 41 5.86 5.38 -12.65
CA GLN A 41 5.42 6.33 -11.62
C GLN A 41 3.95 6.77 -11.77
N PRO A 42 3.41 7.10 -12.97
CA PRO A 42 2.00 7.43 -13.12
C PRO A 42 1.06 6.31 -12.67
N THR A 43 1.40 5.05 -12.99
CA THR A 43 0.64 3.88 -12.54
C THR A 43 0.64 3.78 -11.01
N ILE A 44 1.80 3.97 -10.38
CA ILE A 44 1.93 3.89 -8.92
C ILE A 44 1.15 5.00 -8.22
N SER A 45 1.22 6.25 -8.70
CA SER A 45 0.43 7.35 -8.14
C SER A 45 -1.07 7.06 -8.19
N ILE A 46 -1.58 6.52 -9.30
CA ILE A 46 -3.00 6.13 -9.43
C ILE A 46 -3.37 5.05 -8.40
N GLN A 47 -2.52 4.04 -8.22
CA GLN A 47 -2.78 2.96 -7.27
C GLN A 47 -2.71 3.45 -5.81
N LEU A 48 -1.78 4.35 -5.50
CA LEU A 48 -1.68 5.00 -4.19
C LEU A 48 -2.93 5.83 -3.88
N SER A 49 -3.40 6.64 -4.83
CA SER A 49 -4.67 7.38 -4.65
C SER A 49 -5.86 6.45 -4.41
N LYS A 50 -5.92 5.30 -5.09
CA LYS A 50 -6.96 4.29 -4.83
C LYS A 50 -6.85 3.71 -3.41
N LEU A 51 -5.64 3.37 -2.96
CA LEU A 51 -5.40 2.86 -1.61
C LEU A 51 -5.77 3.89 -0.53
N GLU A 52 -5.48 5.17 -0.77
CA GLU A 52 -5.83 6.28 0.11
C GLU A 52 -7.36 6.48 0.18
N ASN A 53 -8.03 6.45 -0.97
CA ASN A 53 -9.50 6.50 -1.05
C ASN A 53 -10.19 5.31 -0.36
N LEU A 54 -9.53 4.15 -0.33
CA LEU A 54 -9.99 2.96 0.41
C LEU A 54 -9.67 3.04 1.91
N GLY A 55 -8.89 4.03 2.35
CA GLY A 55 -8.49 4.23 3.74
C GLY A 55 -7.42 3.25 4.23
N ILE A 56 -6.63 2.68 3.31
CA ILE A 56 -5.62 1.67 3.60
C ILE A 56 -4.27 2.31 3.92
N VAL A 57 -3.93 3.34 3.15
CA VAL A 57 -2.73 4.15 3.34
C VAL A 57 -3.13 5.59 3.63
N GLU A 58 -2.19 6.34 4.17
CA GLU A 58 -2.26 7.79 4.26
C GLU A 58 -0.97 8.41 3.75
N SER A 59 -1.08 9.64 3.25
CA SER A 59 0.05 10.41 2.75
C SER A 59 0.47 11.52 3.73
N ARG A 60 1.76 11.82 3.76
CA ARG A 60 2.36 12.97 4.42
C ARG A 60 3.30 13.66 3.46
N ARG A 61 3.26 14.99 3.42
CA ARG A 61 4.18 15.78 2.60
C ARG A 61 5.35 16.28 3.43
N GLU A 62 6.56 16.12 2.91
CA GLU A 62 7.78 16.64 3.51
C GLU A 62 8.66 17.24 2.41
N GLY A 63 8.78 18.57 2.45
CA GLY A 63 9.40 19.34 1.37
C GLY A 63 8.71 19.09 0.02
N LYS A 64 9.49 18.61 -0.95
CA LYS A 64 9.01 18.29 -2.31
C LYS A 64 8.46 16.86 -2.44
N SER A 65 8.68 16.02 -1.44
CA SER A 65 8.34 14.59 -1.48
C SER A 65 7.03 14.30 -0.76
N VAL A 66 6.33 13.28 -1.24
CA VAL A 66 5.14 12.71 -0.57
C VAL A 66 5.47 11.30 -0.13
N TYR A 67 5.31 11.06 1.16
CA TYR A 67 5.52 9.79 1.82
C TYR A 67 4.18 9.13 2.10
N TYR A 68 4.14 7.80 2.02
CA TYR A 68 2.98 6.99 2.27
C TYR A 68 3.27 6.01 3.40
N LYS A 69 2.27 5.74 4.23
CA LYS A 69 2.34 4.70 5.28
C LYS A 69 1.02 3.97 5.39
N ILE A 70 1.07 2.75 5.95
CA ILE A 70 -0.14 1.97 6.21
C ILE A 70 -0.92 2.63 7.36
N LYS A 71 -2.16 3.02 7.08
CA LYS A 71 -3.09 3.59 8.06
C LYS A 71 -3.89 2.49 8.77
N ASN A 72 -4.31 1.47 8.02
CA ASN A 72 -5.18 0.42 8.55
C ASN A 72 -4.37 -0.74 9.13
N LYS A 73 -4.27 -0.81 10.46
CA LYS A 73 -3.55 -1.88 11.19
C LYS A 73 -4.10 -3.29 10.93
N LYS A 74 -5.38 -3.46 10.53
CA LYS A 74 -5.92 -4.78 10.19
C LYS A 74 -5.28 -5.36 8.93
N VAL A 75 -4.88 -4.49 7.99
CA VAL A 75 -4.19 -4.90 6.77
C VAL A 75 -2.83 -5.52 7.09
N ILE A 76 -2.11 -4.93 8.04
CA ILE A 76 -0.83 -5.48 8.54
C ILE A 76 -1.05 -6.89 9.08
N LYS A 77 -2.00 -7.07 10.00
CA LYS A 77 -2.33 -8.37 10.60
C LYS A 77 -2.71 -9.43 9.55
N ILE A 78 -3.50 -9.06 8.55
CA ILE A 78 -3.89 -9.98 7.47
C ILE A 78 -2.67 -10.42 6.68
N LEU A 79 -1.77 -9.48 6.33
CA LEU A 79 -0.56 -9.81 5.60
C LEU A 79 0.43 -10.64 6.43
N GLU A 80 0.52 -10.40 7.74
CA GLU A 80 1.32 -11.23 8.65
C GLU A 80 0.81 -12.67 8.67
N ILE A 81 -0.50 -12.88 8.78
CA ILE A 81 -1.11 -14.22 8.78
C ILE A 81 -0.85 -14.96 7.46
N ILE A 82 -0.92 -14.27 6.32
CA ILE A 82 -0.75 -14.88 4.99
C ILE A 82 0.73 -15.20 4.69
N LYS A 83 1.67 -14.44 5.26
CA LYS A 83 3.11 -14.62 5.01
C LYS A 83 3.73 -15.81 5.73
N ASP A 84 3.06 -16.40 6.72
CA ASP A 84 3.57 -17.56 7.46
C ASP A 84 3.58 -18.88 6.63
N ASP A 85 3.00 -18.88 5.42
CA ASP A 85 2.87 -20.09 4.58
C ASP A 85 3.90 -20.22 3.44
N GLU A 86 4.83 -19.26 3.23
CA GLU A 86 5.89 -19.39 2.22
C GLU A 86 7.19 -20.01 2.79
N LYS A 87 7.08 -21.21 3.38
CA LYS A 87 8.25 -22.01 3.79
C LYS A 87 8.47 -23.21 2.88
#